data_AF-X6LAX1-F1
#
_entry.id   AF-X6LAX1-F1
#
_cell.length_a   1.000
_cell.length_b   1.000
_cell.length_c   1.000
_cell.angle_alpha   90.00
_cell.angle_beta   90.00
_cell.angle_gamma   90.00
#
_symmetry.space_group_name_H-M   'P 1'
#
loop_
_entity.id
_entity.type
_entity.pdbx_description
1 polymer ?
#
loop_
_entity_poly.entity_id
_entity_poly.type
_entity_poly.pdbx_seq_one_letter_code
_entity_poly.pdbx_strand_id
1 'polypeptide(L)'
;VTWEDEYQQTHKDPLNPYLTTLREGIQYFKDKFQKREHFIHGADELIQFICNSSAASYINNEDVLLHNLYKYLPHYPIIQVYWEIKGYFMVPYKRTISTQKKISQASAESDTVSPSDIKPKFNPLLYTNKIQDLKEIQNALHFKLELNNQLQRLLCEVIKNGYLTDLIPRKVLQTGEDVIKQQINYKENEEEKLTLNDKILTILKELKILYHDDIHKQMGYSLQLYHICAIVLYCGKSCNVQFSYDQIKFKHYLWPYLDYYLQEAIMILHSHERREEESIDLYCGLRGVRLENIEKEIKSGFFISHVSTSNDIQVAQTFRSDQGCILHFHPSMRRARAILNCDVSWISPYKHESEILFARSPIHLSKDENVHKEACSWNAKVESEDNYTQMILLTWTEYDKYITQVISFSSMFNSIDLNIIYVLLCESGDSMASIYIFLLGFQLCRDENIQKYNERKKEFTDHRCCNEGINLFFIHCNRAVQDYITKSAISDTAQDYIIKSAISDTAHCNPFIQDDIIKPAISYTVHNGLPFVEKDKKK
;
A
#
# COMPACT_ATOMS: atom_id res chain seq x y z
N VAL A 1 -12.29 -0.80 28.25
CA VAL A 1 -12.71 -1.20 26.89
C VAL A 1 -11.62 -2.08 26.30
N THR A 2 -11.99 -3.24 25.78
CA THR A 2 -11.13 -4.06 24.90
C THR A 2 -11.48 -3.71 23.46
N TRP A 3 -10.50 -3.66 22.58
CA TRP A 3 -10.70 -3.43 21.16
C TRP A 3 -9.60 -4.12 20.37
N GLU A 4 -9.88 -4.44 19.11
CA GLU A 4 -8.90 -5.01 18.18
C GLU A 4 -8.54 -3.93 17.15
N ASP A 5 -7.25 -3.78 16.85
CA ASP A 5 -6.81 -2.94 15.73
C ASP A 5 -6.89 -3.71 14.40
N GLU A 6 -6.53 -3.04 13.31
CA GLU A 6 -6.48 -3.65 11.96
C GLU A 6 -5.50 -4.83 11.85
N TYR A 7 -4.52 -4.90 12.77
CA TYR A 7 -3.55 -5.99 12.88
C TYR A 7 -4.03 -7.10 13.81
N GLN A 8 -5.29 -7.06 14.26
CA GLN A 8 -5.90 -8.02 15.19
C GLN A 8 -5.20 -8.07 16.55
N GLN A 9 -4.45 -7.04 16.91
CA GLN A 9 -3.88 -6.94 18.24
C GLN A 9 -4.98 -6.45 19.19
N THR A 10 -5.22 -7.22 20.26
CA THR A 10 -6.16 -6.82 21.30
C THR A 10 -5.51 -5.81 22.24
N HIS A 11 -6.10 -4.62 22.30
CA HIS A 11 -5.71 -3.53 23.19
C HIS A 11 -6.68 -3.41 24.36
N LYS A 12 -6.19 -2.88 25.48
CA LYS A 12 -7.00 -2.60 26.67
C LYS A 12 -6.81 -1.15 27.09
N ASP A 13 -7.90 -0.41 27.09
CA ASP A 13 -7.90 1.00 27.51
C ASP A 13 -8.86 1.21 28.69
N PRO A 14 -8.39 1.81 29.79
CA PRO A 14 -9.24 2.14 30.91
C PRO A 14 -10.06 3.40 30.60
N LEU A 15 -11.39 3.26 30.54
CA LEU A 15 -12.33 4.39 30.52
C LEU A 15 -13.15 4.34 31.81
N ASN A 16 -13.34 5.49 32.47
CA ASN A 16 -14.16 5.56 33.68
C ASN A 16 -15.64 5.67 33.28
N PRO A 17 -16.47 4.64 33.50
CA PRO A 17 -17.83 4.65 32.99
C PRO A 17 -18.73 5.71 33.65
N TYR A 18 -18.37 6.21 34.83
CA TYR A 18 -19.14 7.22 35.54
C TYR A 18 -18.80 8.66 35.11
N LEU A 19 -17.67 8.87 34.43
CA LEU A 19 -17.18 10.18 34.02
C LEU A 19 -17.10 10.36 32.51
N THR A 20 -17.17 9.27 31.74
CA THR A 20 -17.02 9.30 30.29
C THR A 20 -18.35 9.00 29.61
N THR A 21 -18.75 9.88 28.69
CA THR A 21 -19.84 9.66 27.74
C THR A 21 -19.40 8.79 26.56
N LEU A 22 -20.35 8.27 25.77
CA LEU A 22 -20.02 7.55 24.54
C LEU A 22 -19.25 8.44 23.56
N ARG A 23 -19.67 9.71 23.39
CA ARG A 23 -18.98 10.70 22.55
C ARG A 23 -17.54 10.93 22.98
N GLU A 24 -17.29 11.16 24.27
CA GLU A 24 -15.94 11.36 24.80
C GLU A 24 -15.08 10.12 24.64
N GLY A 25 -15.65 8.92 24.85
CA GLY A 25 -14.95 7.66 24.60
C GLY A 25 -14.57 7.46 23.12
N ILE A 26 -15.49 7.75 22.21
CA ILE A 26 -15.22 7.74 20.76
C ILE A 26 -14.13 8.74 20.39
N GLN A 27 -14.20 9.96 20.92
CA GLN A 27 -13.20 11.00 20.67
C GLN A 27 -11.81 10.61 21.22
N TYR A 28 -11.74 10.01 22.41
CA TYR A 28 -10.50 9.47 22.96
C TYR A 28 -9.83 8.49 21.99
N PHE A 29 -10.60 7.57 21.41
CA PHE A 29 -10.04 6.62 20.45
C PHE A 29 -9.66 7.28 19.12
N LYS A 30 -10.44 8.25 18.61
CA LYS A 30 -10.04 9.03 17.43
C LYS A 30 -8.67 9.69 17.64
N ASP A 31 -8.49 10.40 18.75
CA ASP A 31 -7.24 11.08 19.09
C ASP A 31 -6.07 10.09 19.27
N LYS A 32 -6.34 8.93 19.89
CA LYS A 32 -5.33 7.88 20.11
C LYS A 32 -4.87 7.26 18.79
N PHE A 33 -5.81 6.90 17.90
CA PHE A 33 -5.48 6.37 16.58
C PHE A 33 -4.76 7.41 15.74
N GLN A 34 -5.21 8.65 15.70
CA GLN A 34 -4.54 9.71 14.94
C GLN A 34 -3.07 9.89 15.35
N LYS A 35 -2.77 9.86 16.66
CA LYS A 35 -1.38 9.91 17.15
C LYS A 35 -0.58 8.67 16.74
N ARG A 36 -1.18 7.48 16.81
CA ARG A 36 -0.55 6.22 16.42
C ARG A 36 -0.23 6.21 14.93
N GLU A 37 -1.20 6.53 14.09
CA GLU A 37 -1.07 6.53 12.63
C GLU A 37 -0.09 7.60 12.15
N HIS A 38 -0.09 8.76 12.79
CA HIS A 38 0.92 9.80 12.53
C HIS A 38 2.33 9.28 12.84
N PHE A 39 2.49 8.56 13.96
CA PHE A 39 3.78 8.04 14.38
C PHE A 39 4.27 6.89 13.48
N ILE A 40 3.38 5.96 13.11
CA ILE A 40 3.76 4.77 12.33
C ILE A 40 3.91 5.12 10.84
N HIS A 41 2.95 5.86 10.28
CA HIS A 41 2.82 6.05 8.84
C HIS A 41 2.96 7.50 8.38
N GLY A 42 3.06 8.48 9.30
CA GLY A 42 2.97 9.89 8.94
C GLY A 42 1.57 10.34 8.51
N ALA A 43 0.56 9.49 8.67
CA ALA A 43 -0.83 9.72 8.31
C ALA A 43 -1.61 10.28 9.52
N ASP A 44 -2.02 11.54 9.47
CA ASP A 44 -2.73 12.21 10.59
C ASP A 44 -4.12 12.71 10.19
N GLU A 45 -4.56 12.47 8.95
CA GLU A 45 -5.86 12.88 8.47
C GLU A 45 -6.85 11.72 8.56
N LEU A 46 -7.79 11.83 9.51
CA LEU A 46 -8.84 10.83 9.72
C LEU A 46 -9.92 10.97 8.65
N ILE A 47 -10.06 9.96 7.79
CA ILE A 47 -11.08 9.91 6.74
C ILE A 47 -12.38 9.35 7.30
N GLN A 48 -12.29 8.18 7.93
CA GLN A 48 -13.45 7.46 8.42
C GLN A 48 -13.11 6.80 9.75
N PHE A 49 -14.04 6.92 10.70
CA PHE A 49 -13.94 6.27 11.99
C PHE A 49 -15.24 5.50 12.22
N ILE A 50 -15.12 4.18 12.35
CA ILE A 50 -16.24 3.29 12.63
C ILE A 50 -16.03 2.73 14.02
N CYS A 51 -17.04 2.89 14.88
CA CYS A 51 -17.01 2.36 16.24
C CYS A 51 -18.31 1.60 16.49
N ASN A 52 -18.25 0.27 16.34
CA ASN A 52 -19.37 -0.59 16.68
C ASN A 52 -19.17 -1.03 18.14
N SER A 53 -19.93 -0.43 19.04
CA SER A 53 -20.07 -0.97 20.39
C SER A 53 -21.33 -1.82 20.43
N SER A 54 -21.27 -2.97 21.12
CA SER A 54 -22.40 -3.88 21.27
C SER A 54 -23.65 -3.25 21.90
N ALA A 55 -23.51 -2.09 22.56
CA ALA A 55 -24.60 -1.34 23.16
C ALA A 55 -25.05 -0.10 22.35
N ALA A 56 -24.22 0.42 21.42
CA ALA A 56 -24.51 1.66 20.70
C ALA A 56 -25.55 1.50 19.59
N SER A 57 -25.78 0.27 19.10
CA SER A 57 -26.78 0.01 18.06
C SER A 57 -28.21 0.41 18.45
N TYR A 58 -28.48 0.64 19.74
CA TYR A 58 -29.80 0.97 20.26
C TYR A 58 -29.98 2.43 20.71
N ILE A 59 -28.91 3.24 20.68
CA ILE A 59 -28.93 4.57 21.31
C ILE A 59 -28.42 5.61 20.34
N ASN A 60 -29.34 6.44 19.85
CA ASN A 60 -29.05 7.58 18.96
C ASN A 60 -28.39 8.77 19.69
N ASN A 61 -28.18 8.67 21.01
CA ASN A 61 -27.63 9.76 21.81
C ASN A 61 -26.21 9.42 22.32
N GLU A 62 -25.20 9.99 21.67
CA GLU A 62 -23.80 9.81 22.06
C GLU A 62 -23.43 10.52 23.39
N ASP A 63 -24.28 11.41 23.91
CA ASP A 63 -24.05 12.11 25.19
C ASP A 63 -24.40 11.25 26.42
N VAL A 64 -24.78 9.98 26.22
CA VAL A 64 -25.08 9.06 27.31
C VAL A 64 -23.78 8.59 27.98
N LEU A 65 -23.74 8.70 29.31
CA LEU A 65 -22.64 8.13 30.13
C LEU A 65 -22.48 6.64 29.87
N LEU A 66 -21.24 6.16 29.75
CA LEU A 66 -20.94 4.73 29.58
C LEU A 66 -21.53 3.87 30.72
N HIS A 67 -21.66 4.43 31.93
CA HIS A 67 -22.39 3.80 33.04
C HIS A 67 -23.82 3.44 32.63
N ASN A 68 -24.55 4.37 32.01
CA ASN A 68 -25.93 4.12 31.63
C ASN A 68 -26.06 3.08 30.51
N LEU A 69 -25.04 2.96 29.65
CA LEU A 69 -24.97 1.93 28.61
C LEU A 69 -24.73 0.53 29.21
N TYR A 70 -23.84 0.43 30.19
CA TYR A 70 -23.30 -0.86 30.62
C TYR A 70 -23.74 -1.32 32.01
N LYS A 71 -24.48 -0.51 32.78
CA LYS A 71 -24.90 -0.85 34.17
C LYS A 71 -25.73 -2.12 34.32
N TYR A 72 -26.34 -2.60 33.24
CA TYR A 72 -27.14 -3.83 33.24
C TYR A 72 -26.33 -5.08 32.84
N LEU A 73 -25.05 -4.91 32.47
CA LEU A 73 -24.19 -6.05 32.19
C LEU A 73 -23.79 -6.76 33.50
N PRO A 74 -23.74 -8.10 33.53
CA PRO A 74 -23.24 -8.84 34.68
C PRO A 74 -21.86 -8.36 35.11
N HIS A 75 -21.65 -8.23 36.43
CA HIS A 75 -20.37 -7.80 37.03
C HIS A 75 -19.92 -6.36 36.73
N TYR A 76 -20.82 -5.49 36.25
CA TYR A 76 -20.57 -4.05 36.22
C TYR A 76 -20.25 -3.50 37.64
N PRO A 77 -19.27 -2.58 37.81
CA PRO A 77 -18.47 -1.89 36.80
C PRO A 77 -17.16 -2.60 36.40
N ILE A 78 -16.92 -3.82 36.88
CA ILE A 78 -15.64 -4.55 36.72
C ILE A 78 -15.55 -5.28 35.37
N ILE A 79 -16.63 -5.31 34.59
CA ILE A 79 -16.68 -5.99 33.29
C ILE A 79 -15.80 -5.32 32.22
N GLN A 80 -15.17 -6.15 31.37
CA GLN A 80 -14.56 -5.71 30.11
C GLN A 80 -15.61 -5.69 29.00
N VAL A 81 -15.80 -4.52 28.39
CA VAL A 81 -16.66 -4.36 27.20
C VAL A 81 -15.79 -4.27 25.95
N TYR A 82 -16.25 -4.92 24.88
CA TYR A 82 -15.57 -4.94 23.59
C TYR A 82 -16.14 -3.88 22.63
N TRP A 83 -15.26 -3.08 22.03
CA TRP A 83 -15.57 -2.15 20.95
C TRP A 83 -14.83 -2.59 19.68
N GLU A 84 -15.54 -2.74 18.58
CA GLU A 84 -14.92 -2.90 17.25
C GLU A 84 -14.66 -1.49 16.71
N ILE A 85 -13.37 -1.12 16.61
CA ILE A 85 -12.94 0.20 16.19
C ILE A 85 -12.13 0.08 14.90
N LYS A 86 -12.53 0.81 13.87
CA LYS A 86 -11.78 0.93 12.61
C LYS A 86 -11.54 2.40 12.33
N GLY A 87 -10.29 2.75 12.09
CA GLY A 87 -9.90 4.09 11.66
C GLY A 87 -9.20 4.00 10.32
N TYR A 88 -9.63 4.83 9.37
CA TYR A 88 -9.00 4.97 8.07
C TYR A 88 -8.36 6.34 7.99
N PHE A 89 -7.07 6.36 7.69
CA PHE A 89 -6.25 7.57 7.72
C PHE A 89 -5.52 7.76 6.40
N MET A 90 -5.27 9.00 6.05
CA MET A 90 -4.40 9.35 4.92
C MET A 90 -3.31 10.32 5.33
N VAL A 91 -2.27 10.34 4.49
CA VAL A 91 -1.29 11.41 4.47
C VAL A 91 -1.92 12.61 3.75
N PRO A 92 -1.99 13.80 4.38
CA PRO A 92 -2.48 15.01 3.76
C PRO A 92 -1.69 15.35 2.49
N TYR A 93 -2.36 15.90 1.47
CA TYR A 93 -1.76 16.22 0.17
C TYR A 93 -0.47 17.06 0.27
N LYS A 94 -0.39 17.98 1.25
CA LYS A 94 0.80 18.83 1.47
C LYS A 94 2.06 18.05 1.90
N ARG A 95 1.90 16.83 2.42
CA ARG A 95 3.00 15.94 2.86
C ARG A 95 3.18 14.73 1.94
N THR A 96 2.51 14.73 0.79
CA THR A 96 2.74 13.71 -0.24
C THR A 96 3.76 14.19 -1.26
N ILE A 97 4.33 13.25 -2.00
CA ILE A 97 5.32 13.50 -3.03
C ILE A 97 4.70 13.31 -4.41
N SER A 98 5.00 14.26 -5.29
CA SER A 98 4.70 14.10 -6.72
C SER A 98 5.58 13.02 -7.29
N THR A 99 4.99 12.32 -8.20
CA THR A 99 5.47 11.10 -8.81
C THR A 99 6.03 11.45 -10.22
N GLN A 100 5.48 12.51 -10.83
CA GLN A 100 6.09 13.26 -11.93
C GLN A 100 7.41 13.94 -11.51
N LYS A 101 8.54 13.34 -11.88
CA LYS A 101 9.84 14.02 -11.83
C LYS A 101 10.02 14.91 -13.06
N LYS A 102 10.44 16.15 -12.84
CA LYS A 102 11.17 16.89 -13.86
C LYS A 102 12.50 16.17 -14.05
N ILE A 103 12.58 15.32 -15.08
CA ILE A 103 13.83 14.69 -15.50
C ILE A 103 14.82 15.83 -15.75
N SER A 104 15.64 16.10 -14.75
CA SER A 104 16.75 17.01 -14.90
C SER A 104 17.76 16.19 -15.69
N GLN A 105 18.06 16.60 -16.93
CA GLN A 105 19.08 15.99 -17.77
C GLN A 105 20.45 16.16 -17.09
N ALA A 106 20.72 15.37 -16.06
CA ALA A 106 22.05 15.24 -15.49
C ALA A 106 22.84 14.32 -16.43
N SER A 107 23.97 14.82 -16.91
CA SER A 107 24.91 14.10 -17.75
C SER A 107 25.33 12.79 -17.08
N ALA A 108 25.04 11.67 -17.72
CA ALA A 108 25.39 10.34 -17.28
C ALA A 108 26.92 10.14 -17.38
N GLU A 109 27.65 10.50 -16.33
CA GLU A 109 28.96 9.92 -16.06
C GLU A 109 28.74 8.62 -15.28
N SER A 110 28.51 7.52 -16.00
CA SER A 110 28.35 6.21 -15.41
C SER A 110 29.72 5.60 -15.09
N ASP A 111 30.07 5.53 -13.80
CA ASP A 111 31.08 4.58 -13.33
C ASP A 111 30.49 3.17 -13.51
N THR A 112 30.74 2.56 -14.67
CA THR A 112 30.37 1.17 -14.96
C THR A 112 31.19 0.24 -14.07
N VAL A 113 30.64 -0.09 -12.91
CA VAL A 113 31.13 -1.22 -12.11
C VAL A 113 30.71 -2.49 -12.86
N SER A 114 31.69 -3.14 -13.51
CA SER A 114 31.47 -4.43 -14.17
C SER A 114 30.86 -5.44 -13.18
N PRO A 115 29.62 -5.92 -13.42
CA PRO A 115 29.03 -6.96 -12.60
C PRO A 115 29.88 -8.23 -12.74
N SER A 116 30.22 -8.88 -11.62
CA SER A 116 30.90 -10.18 -11.67
C SER A 116 30.08 -11.20 -12.49
N ASP A 117 30.77 -12.02 -13.27
CA ASP A 117 30.20 -12.77 -14.40
C ASP A 117 29.23 -13.91 -14.02
N ILE A 118 29.10 -14.26 -12.74
CA ILE A 118 28.31 -15.41 -12.30
C ILE A 118 27.32 -14.97 -11.20
N LYS A 119 26.24 -14.31 -11.61
CA LYS A 119 25.06 -14.13 -10.74
C LYS A 119 24.11 -15.32 -10.94
N PRO A 120 23.70 -16.04 -9.88
CA PRO A 120 22.67 -17.07 -9.97
C PRO A 120 21.35 -16.53 -10.57
N LYS A 121 20.54 -17.40 -11.17
CA LYS A 121 19.20 -17.07 -11.67
C LYS A 121 18.32 -16.55 -10.52
N PHE A 122 17.84 -15.31 -10.64
CA PHE A 122 16.97 -14.65 -9.65
C PHE A 122 15.53 -14.63 -10.16
N ASN A 123 14.61 -15.30 -9.45
CA ASN A 123 13.18 -15.29 -9.77
C ASN A 123 12.37 -14.89 -8.52
N PRO A 124 11.86 -13.65 -8.45
CA PRO A 124 11.17 -13.13 -7.26
C PRO A 124 9.69 -13.56 -7.18
N LEU A 125 9.21 -14.33 -8.15
CA LEU A 125 7.80 -14.69 -8.28
C LEU A 125 7.50 -15.95 -7.46
N LEU A 126 6.48 -15.85 -6.61
CA LEU A 126 5.98 -16.96 -5.80
C LEU A 126 4.65 -17.49 -6.31
N TYR A 127 4.59 -18.81 -6.41
CA TYR A 127 3.41 -19.58 -6.82
C TYR A 127 2.31 -19.57 -5.74
N THR A 128 1.05 -19.41 -6.17
CA THR A 128 -0.13 -19.31 -5.27
C THR A 128 -0.29 -20.50 -4.31
N ASN A 129 0.25 -21.69 -4.64
CA ASN A 129 0.23 -22.88 -3.78
C ASN A 129 1.19 -22.82 -2.58
N LYS A 130 1.97 -21.74 -2.42
CA LYS A 130 2.96 -21.56 -1.35
C LYS A 130 2.64 -20.44 -0.36
N ILE A 131 1.37 -20.03 -0.27
CA ILE A 131 0.94 -19.01 0.72
C ILE A 131 1.23 -19.46 2.16
N GLN A 132 1.17 -20.77 2.44
CA GLN A 132 1.47 -21.28 3.77
C GLN A 132 2.93 -21.02 4.16
N ASP A 133 3.88 -21.20 3.24
CA ASP A 133 5.30 -20.91 3.46
C ASP A 133 5.53 -19.43 3.81
N LEU A 134 4.76 -18.54 3.16
CA LEU A 134 4.78 -17.11 3.45
C LEU A 134 4.21 -16.79 4.85
N LYS A 135 3.14 -17.47 5.29
CA LYS A 135 2.62 -17.35 6.66
C LYS A 135 3.68 -17.78 7.69
N GLU A 136 4.41 -18.86 7.41
CA GLU A 136 5.49 -19.34 8.27
C GLU A 136 6.64 -18.34 8.38
N ILE A 137 7.04 -17.72 7.26
CA ILE A 137 8.01 -16.61 7.26
C ILE A 137 7.56 -15.49 8.18
N GLN A 138 6.33 -15.00 8.00
CA GLN A 138 5.82 -13.85 8.76
C GLN A 138 5.79 -14.15 10.27
N ASN A 139 5.33 -15.35 10.65
CA ASN A 139 5.34 -15.79 12.04
C ASN A 139 6.77 -15.84 12.60
N ALA A 140 7.71 -16.42 11.86
CA ALA A 140 9.11 -16.51 12.28
C ALA A 140 9.79 -15.15 12.43
N LEU A 141 9.41 -14.15 11.63
CA LEU A 141 9.91 -12.79 11.71
C LEU A 141 9.33 -12.04 12.92
N HIS A 142 8.01 -12.13 13.14
CA HIS A 142 7.34 -11.37 14.20
C HIS A 142 7.88 -11.70 15.60
N PHE A 143 8.19 -12.97 15.89
CA PHE A 143 8.73 -13.37 17.20
C PHE A 143 10.17 -12.91 17.47
N LYS A 144 10.91 -12.48 16.45
CA LYS A 144 12.33 -12.10 16.59
C LYS A 144 12.56 -10.60 16.78
N LEU A 145 11.55 -9.78 16.57
CA LEU A 145 11.72 -8.33 16.51
C LEU A 145 11.58 -7.70 17.89
N GLU A 146 12.71 -7.32 18.47
CA GLU A 146 12.76 -6.40 19.60
C GLU A 146 12.84 -4.95 19.06
N LEU A 147 11.88 -4.09 19.45
CA LEU A 147 11.71 -2.75 18.87
C LEU A 147 12.66 -1.68 19.46
N ASN A 148 13.60 -2.07 20.32
CA ASN A 148 14.60 -1.17 20.89
C ASN A 148 15.90 -1.23 20.07
N ASN A 149 16.63 -0.11 19.98
CA ASN A 149 17.93 -0.05 19.29
C ASN A 149 17.88 -0.55 17.83
N GLN A 150 16.79 -0.23 17.11
CA GLN A 150 16.45 -0.77 15.79
C GLN A 150 17.59 -0.61 14.76
N LEU A 151 18.24 0.56 14.73
CA LEU A 151 19.38 0.80 13.84
C LEU A 151 20.59 -0.05 14.23
N GLN A 152 20.91 -0.20 15.53
CA GLN A 152 22.01 -1.06 15.96
C GLN A 152 21.78 -2.51 15.55
N ARG A 153 20.56 -3.03 15.72
CA ARG A 153 20.20 -4.41 15.37
C ARG A 153 20.31 -4.67 13.88
N LEU A 154 19.79 -3.77 13.05
CA LEU A 154 19.95 -3.83 11.60
C LEU A 154 21.43 -3.88 11.19
N LEU A 155 22.27 -3.00 11.74
CA LEU A 155 23.70 -3.00 11.41
C LEU A 155 24.42 -4.24 11.94
N CYS A 156 24.07 -4.73 13.13
CA CYS A 156 24.58 -5.99 13.69
C CYS A 156 24.25 -7.18 12.79
N GLU A 157 23.03 -7.26 12.26
CA GLU A 157 22.60 -8.29 11.32
C GLU A 157 23.45 -8.26 10.04
N VAL A 158 23.66 -7.09 9.45
CA VAL A 158 24.50 -6.94 8.25
C VAL A 158 25.93 -7.39 8.51
N ILE A 159 26.52 -7.02 9.66
CA ILE A 159 27.87 -7.45 10.07
C ILE A 159 27.92 -8.97 10.29
N LYS A 160 26.91 -9.53 10.97
CA LYS A 160 26.80 -10.97 11.26
C LYS A 160 26.75 -11.79 9.98
N ASN A 161 26.05 -11.30 8.97
CA ASN A 161 25.94 -11.93 7.66
C ASN A 161 27.17 -11.69 6.74
N GLY A 162 28.25 -11.08 7.26
CA GLY A 162 29.52 -10.93 6.54
C GLY A 162 29.63 -9.68 5.66
N TYR A 163 28.75 -8.69 5.84
CA TYR A 163 28.69 -7.49 5.01
C TYR A 163 29.15 -6.22 5.72
N LEU A 164 30.14 -6.34 6.62
CA LEU A 164 30.76 -5.16 7.25
C LEU A 164 31.28 -4.15 6.22
N THR A 165 31.76 -4.64 5.07
CA THR A 165 32.28 -3.84 3.95
C THR A 165 31.26 -2.90 3.33
N ASP A 166 29.96 -3.19 3.45
CA ASP A 166 28.88 -2.31 2.97
C ASP A 166 28.63 -1.11 3.90
N LEU A 167 29.10 -1.20 5.14
CA LEU A 167 28.88 -0.18 6.18
C LEU A 167 30.05 0.82 6.29
N ILE A 168 31.20 0.49 5.70
CA ILE A 168 32.48 1.21 5.84
C ILE A 168 33.14 1.45 4.48
N PRO A 169 34.06 2.42 4.34
CA PRO A 169 34.78 2.62 3.10
C PRO A 169 35.96 1.64 2.98
N ARG A 170 36.36 1.29 1.75
CA ARG A 170 37.50 0.39 1.48
C ARG A 170 38.80 0.78 2.18
N LYS A 171 39.04 2.09 2.40
CA LYS A 171 40.22 2.59 3.11
C LYS A 171 40.26 2.16 4.58
N VAL A 172 39.10 2.11 5.25
CA VAL A 172 39.01 1.67 6.65
C VAL A 172 39.21 0.17 6.75
N LEU A 173 38.72 -0.61 5.79
CA LEU A 173 38.88 -2.08 5.76
C LEU A 173 40.36 -2.53 5.82
N GLN A 174 41.30 -1.70 5.38
CA GLN A 174 42.75 -1.99 5.44
C GLN A 174 43.27 -2.17 6.88
N THR A 175 42.56 -1.70 7.91
CA THR A 175 42.94 -1.91 9.31
C THR A 175 42.63 -3.33 9.81
N GLY A 176 41.89 -4.14 9.04
CA GLY A 176 41.45 -5.48 9.40
C GLY A 176 40.07 -5.50 10.05
N GLU A 177 39.22 -6.45 9.66
CA GLU A 177 37.82 -6.56 10.14
C GLU A 177 37.71 -6.75 11.65
N ASP A 178 38.59 -7.55 12.25
CA ASP A 178 38.55 -7.82 13.70
C ASP A 178 38.85 -6.57 14.53
N VAL A 179 39.79 -5.74 14.06
CA VAL A 179 40.11 -4.46 14.70
C VAL A 179 38.90 -3.52 14.63
N ILE A 180 38.23 -3.48 13.48
CA ILE A 180 37.03 -2.65 13.28
C ILE A 180 35.89 -3.14 14.18
N LYS A 181 35.64 -4.46 14.22
CA LYS A 181 34.63 -5.09 15.09
C LYS A 181 34.90 -4.76 16.56
N GLN A 182 36.15 -4.79 17.00
CA GLN A 182 36.52 -4.37 18.36
C GLN A 182 36.25 -2.87 18.61
N GLN A 183 36.62 -2.00 17.67
CA GLN A 183 36.42 -0.55 17.80
C GLN A 183 34.94 -0.13 17.88
N ILE A 184 34.05 -0.86 17.21
CA ILE A 184 32.59 -0.63 17.28
C ILE A 184 31.91 -1.48 18.36
N ASN A 185 32.68 -2.19 19.19
CA ASN A 185 32.18 -3.09 20.23
C ASN A 185 31.16 -4.12 19.71
N TYR A 186 31.39 -4.66 18.50
CA TYR A 186 30.55 -5.69 17.92
C TYR A 186 30.74 -7.02 18.65
N LYS A 187 29.62 -7.62 19.06
CA LYS A 187 29.56 -8.98 19.59
C LYS A 187 28.30 -9.65 19.04
N GLU A 188 28.48 -10.83 18.47
CA GLU A 188 27.44 -11.52 17.70
C GLU A 188 26.12 -11.75 18.46
N ASN A 189 26.18 -11.94 19.78
CA ASN A 189 25.02 -12.21 20.64
C ASN A 189 24.64 -11.03 21.55
N GLU A 190 25.25 -9.86 21.41
CA GLU A 190 24.96 -8.67 22.23
C GLU A 190 24.67 -7.46 21.33
N GLU A 191 23.63 -7.57 20.49
CA GLU A 191 23.28 -6.60 19.44
C GLU A 191 23.17 -5.14 19.94
N GLU A 192 22.68 -4.95 21.16
CA GLU A 192 22.47 -3.64 21.78
C GLU A 192 23.76 -2.90 22.13
N LYS A 193 24.90 -3.60 22.19
CA LYS A 193 26.19 -3.03 22.59
C LYS A 193 26.98 -2.42 21.42
N LEU A 194 26.48 -2.57 20.19
CA LEU A 194 27.10 -1.97 19.02
C LEU A 194 27.19 -0.45 19.16
N THR A 195 28.41 0.08 19.06
CA THR A 195 28.66 1.52 19.11
C THR A 195 28.49 2.13 17.73
N LEU A 196 27.50 3.03 17.59
CA LEU A 196 27.23 3.77 16.36
C LEU A 196 28.25 4.92 16.16
N ASN A 197 29.43 4.59 15.63
CA ASN A 197 30.50 5.55 15.36
C ASN A 197 30.58 5.90 13.87
N ASP A 198 30.14 7.10 13.49
CA ASP A 198 30.08 7.56 12.09
C ASP A 198 31.46 7.85 11.45
N LYS A 199 32.54 7.84 12.23
CA LYS A 199 33.92 7.86 11.71
C LYS A 199 34.33 6.50 11.16
N ILE A 200 33.75 5.42 11.68
CA ILE A 200 34.02 4.04 11.27
C ILE A 200 32.92 3.56 10.31
N LEU A 201 31.67 3.57 10.80
CA LEU A 201 30.46 3.21 10.06
C LEU A 201 30.00 4.40 9.22
N THR A 202 30.70 4.66 8.11
CA THR A 202 30.44 5.85 7.29
C THR A 202 29.05 5.88 6.67
N ILE A 203 28.38 4.74 6.57
CA ILE A 203 26.95 4.68 6.19
C ILE A 203 26.11 5.63 7.05
N LEU A 204 26.42 5.79 8.34
CA LEU A 204 25.67 6.70 9.23
C LEU A 204 25.69 8.16 8.75
N LYS A 205 26.74 8.60 8.04
CA LYS A 205 26.79 9.95 7.45
C LYS A 205 25.85 10.05 6.25
N GLU A 206 25.84 9.04 5.40
CA GLU A 206 24.91 8.91 4.27
C GLU A 206 23.46 8.96 4.76
N LEU A 207 23.13 8.21 5.82
CA LEU A 207 21.79 8.21 6.42
C LEU A 207 21.40 9.58 6.97
N LYS A 208 22.30 10.29 7.67
CA LYS A 208 22.03 11.64 8.19
C LYS A 208 21.75 12.64 7.07
N ILE A 209 22.49 12.56 5.96
CA ILE A 209 22.27 13.41 4.79
C ILE A 209 20.89 13.14 4.20
N LEU A 210 20.57 11.87 3.95
CA LEU A 210 19.27 11.46 3.41
C LEU A 210 18.10 11.76 4.35
N TYR A 211 18.30 11.65 5.66
CA TYR A 211 17.30 12.02 6.65
C TYR A 211 16.91 13.50 6.55
N HIS A 212 17.86 14.36 6.19
CA HIS A 212 17.62 15.79 5.99
C HIS A 212 17.32 16.19 4.55
N ASP A 213 17.09 15.22 3.64
CA ASP A 213 16.68 15.50 2.27
C ASP A 213 15.35 16.28 2.23
N ASP A 214 15.22 17.19 1.26
CA ASP A 214 14.03 18.05 1.13
C ASP A 214 12.76 17.23 0.86
N ILE A 215 12.86 16.09 0.17
CA ILE A 215 11.73 15.19 -0.08
C ILE A 215 11.27 14.55 1.24
N HIS A 216 12.21 14.09 2.07
CA HIS A 216 11.87 13.55 3.39
C HIS A 216 11.29 14.60 4.34
N LYS A 217 11.85 15.82 4.30
CA LYS A 217 11.31 16.98 5.03
C LYS A 217 9.90 17.34 4.58
N GLN A 218 9.62 17.33 3.28
CA GLN A 218 8.28 17.55 2.73
C GLN A 218 7.28 16.52 3.27
N MET A 219 7.68 15.26 3.39
CA MET A 219 6.88 14.20 4.01
C MET A 219 6.68 14.37 5.52
N GLY A 220 7.40 15.30 6.17
CA GLY A 220 7.33 15.52 7.61
C GLY A 220 8.23 14.57 8.41
N TYR A 221 9.34 14.10 7.82
CA TYR A 221 10.28 13.17 8.43
C TYR A 221 9.66 11.82 8.84
N SER A 222 8.83 11.23 7.98
CA SER A 222 8.10 9.99 8.26
C SER A 222 8.97 8.72 8.33
N LEU A 223 10.19 8.74 7.77
CA LEU A 223 11.14 7.64 7.87
C LEU A 223 12.13 7.86 9.03
N GLN A 224 12.30 6.81 9.83
CA GLN A 224 13.38 6.74 10.81
C GLN A 224 14.71 6.37 10.14
N LEU A 225 15.83 6.58 10.82
CA LEU A 225 17.16 6.28 10.26
C LEU A 225 17.32 4.81 9.84
N TYR A 226 16.70 3.86 10.53
CA TYR A 226 16.76 2.45 10.18
C TYR A 226 15.89 2.11 8.95
N HIS A 227 14.79 2.82 8.71
CA HIS A 227 14.03 2.72 7.45
C HIS A 227 14.89 3.16 6.26
N ILE A 228 15.53 4.34 6.38
CA ILE A 228 16.43 4.86 5.34
C ILE A 228 17.61 3.90 5.16
N CYS A 229 18.16 3.36 6.25
CA CYS A 229 19.25 2.38 6.19
C CYS A 229 18.87 1.12 5.43
N ALA A 230 17.67 0.58 5.66
CA ALA A 230 17.19 -0.61 4.97
C ALA A 230 17.08 -0.38 3.46
N ILE A 231 16.56 0.77 3.03
CA ILE A 231 16.49 1.14 1.61
C ILE A 231 17.90 1.31 1.02
N VAL A 232 18.81 2.01 1.71
CA VAL A 232 20.19 2.20 1.25
C VAL A 232 20.92 0.86 1.10
N LEU A 233 20.76 -0.05 2.07
CA LEU A 233 21.33 -1.40 2.03
C LEU A 233 20.79 -2.21 0.85
N TYR A 234 19.49 -2.09 0.57
CA TYR A 234 18.85 -2.79 -0.55
C TYR A 234 19.28 -2.22 -1.90
N CYS A 235 19.11 -0.92 -2.13
CA CYS A 235 19.34 -0.30 -3.43
C CYS A 235 20.83 -0.14 -3.76
N GLY A 236 21.66 0.12 -2.76
CA GLY A 236 23.02 0.63 -2.99
C GLY A 236 24.16 -0.30 -2.61
N LYS A 237 23.92 -1.36 -1.85
CA LYS A 237 24.98 -2.16 -1.21
C LYS A 237 24.98 -3.61 -1.70
N SER A 238 26.12 -4.29 -1.50
CA SER A 238 26.34 -5.63 -2.05
C SER A 238 25.55 -6.73 -1.32
N CYS A 239 25.20 -6.51 -0.05
CA CYS A 239 24.40 -7.42 0.78
C CYS A 239 23.04 -7.73 0.18
N ASN A 240 22.46 -6.80 -0.59
CA ASN A 240 21.18 -7.01 -1.25
C ASN A 240 21.18 -8.29 -2.12
N VAL A 241 22.28 -8.60 -2.79
CA VAL A 241 22.36 -9.78 -3.66
C VAL A 241 22.07 -11.05 -2.85
N GLN A 242 22.76 -11.23 -1.73
CA GLN A 242 22.57 -12.40 -0.87
C GLN A 242 21.24 -12.36 -0.11
N PHE A 243 20.85 -11.19 0.40
CA PHE A 243 19.54 -10.96 1.01
C PHE A 243 18.40 -11.44 0.09
N SER A 244 18.39 -10.95 -1.15
CA SER A 244 17.41 -11.28 -2.18
C SER A 244 17.43 -12.78 -2.53
N TYR A 245 18.61 -13.43 -2.59
CA TYR A 245 18.70 -14.88 -2.80
C TYR A 245 18.18 -15.70 -1.62
N ASP A 246 18.45 -15.27 -0.40
CA ASP A 246 17.96 -15.94 0.80
C ASP A 246 16.43 -15.85 0.89
N GLN A 247 15.84 -14.70 0.53
CA GLN A 247 14.38 -14.54 0.46
C GLN A 247 13.73 -15.52 -0.52
N ILE A 248 14.23 -15.62 -1.75
CA ILE A 248 13.69 -16.59 -2.74
C ILE A 248 13.78 -18.04 -2.25
N LYS A 249 14.75 -18.35 -1.38
CA LYS A 249 14.92 -19.67 -0.74
C LYS A 249 14.15 -19.81 0.58
N PHE A 250 13.24 -18.88 0.89
CA PHE A 250 12.46 -18.83 2.13
C PHE A 250 13.32 -18.69 3.41
N LYS A 251 14.55 -18.18 3.28
CA LYS A 251 15.50 -17.96 4.40
C LYS A 251 15.43 -16.54 4.96
N HIS A 252 14.23 -15.98 5.05
CA HIS A 252 14.00 -14.64 5.61
C HIS A 252 14.50 -14.49 7.04
N TYR A 253 14.52 -15.59 7.81
CA TYR A 253 14.98 -15.61 9.19
C TYR A 253 16.48 -15.28 9.37
N LEU A 254 17.26 -15.22 8.28
CA LEU A 254 18.65 -14.75 8.27
C LEU A 254 18.76 -13.22 8.24
N TRP A 255 17.68 -12.55 7.81
CA TRP A 255 17.61 -11.11 7.61
C TRP A 255 16.36 -10.49 8.26
N PRO A 256 16.00 -10.85 9.50
CA PRO A 256 14.74 -10.42 10.08
C PRO A 256 14.59 -8.89 10.18
N TYR A 257 15.65 -8.17 10.50
CA TYR A 257 15.62 -6.72 10.65
C TYR A 257 15.63 -6.01 9.31
N LEU A 258 16.50 -6.41 8.37
CA LEU A 258 16.54 -5.80 7.03
C LEU A 258 15.22 -6.02 6.29
N ASP A 259 14.66 -7.24 6.33
CA ASP A 259 13.39 -7.54 5.66
C ASP A 259 12.23 -6.73 6.25
N TYR A 260 12.11 -6.72 7.58
CA TYR A 260 11.03 -6.02 8.28
C TYR A 260 11.11 -4.50 8.06
N TYR A 261 12.26 -3.87 8.30
CA TYR A 261 12.40 -2.42 8.16
C TYR A 261 12.32 -1.96 6.71
N LEU A 262 12.72 -2.78 5.73
CA LEU A 262 12.53 -2.47 4.32
C LEU A 262 11.04 -2.50 3.96
N GLN A 263 10.30 -3.51 4.43
CA GLN A 263 8.86 -3.60 4.22
C GLN A 263 8.12 -2.42 4.86
N GLU A 264 8.45 -2.05 6.10
CA GLU A 264 7.88 -0.87 6.77
C GLU A 264 8.21 0.42 6.02
N ALA A 265 9.45 0.60 5.58
CA ALA A 265 9.85 1.77 4.83
C ALA A 265 9.06 1.92 3.51
N ILE A 266 8.90 0.82 2.77
CA ILE A 266 8.09 0.81 1.54
C ILE A 266 6.63 1.13 1.85
N MET A 267 6.06 0.55 2.91
CA MET A 267 4.68 0.82 3.34
C MET A 267 4.45 2.31 3.68
N ILE A 268 5.38 2.93 4.41
CA ILE A 268 5.32 4.36 4.73
C ILE A 268 5.38 5.17 3.43
N LEU A 269 6.39 4.96 2.59
CA LEU A 269 6.55 5.73 1.34
C LEU A 269 5.39 5.51 0.37
N HIS A 270 4.83 4.31 0.30
CA HIS A 270 3.65 3.96 -0.50
C HIS A 270 2.43 4.83 -0.16
N SER A 271 2.28 5.21 1.11
CA SER A 271 1.21 6.10 1.59
C SER A 271 1.49 7.58 1.30
N HIS A 272 2.76 7.97 1.27
CA HIS A 272 3.18 9.35 0.97
C HIS A 272 3.23 9.65 -0.53
N GLU A 273 3.28 8.65 -1.39
CA GLU A 273 3.38 8.86 -2.83
C GLU A 273 2.00 8.99 -3.50
N ARG A 274 1.87 9.95 -4.44
CA ARG A 274 0.63 10.20 -5.20
C ARG A 274 0.50 9.26 -6.41
N ARG A 275 0.45 7.95 -6.14
CA ARG A 275 0.39 6.89 -7.16
C ARG A 275 -0.94 6.90 -7.94
N GLU A 276 -1.99 7.41 -7.31
CA GLU A 276 -3.31 7.62 -7.91
C GLU A 276 -3.30 8.59 -9.10
N GLU A 277 -2.30 9.48 -9.19
CA GLU A 277 -2.16 10.46 -10.27
C GLU A 277 -1.47 9.89 -11.52
N GLU A 278 -0.91 8.67 -11.48
CA GLU A 278 -0.04 8.15 -12.53
C GLU A 278 -0.58 6.95 -13.28
N SER A 279 -0.17 6.83 -14.55
CA SER A 279 -0.48 5.68 -15.41
C SER A 279 0.78 5.08 -16.05
N ILE A 280 1.91 5.11 -15.32
CA ILE A 280 3.21 4.66 -15.82
C ILE A 280 3.32 3.14 -15.84
N ASP A 281 3.95 2.61 -16.89
CA ASP A 281 4.42 1.23 -16.93
C ASP A 281 5.78 1.13 -16.25
N LEU A 282 6.04 0.01 -15.59
CA LEU A 282 7.34 -0.27 -14.97
C LEU A 282 7.94 -1.56 -15.52
N TYR A 283 9.25 -1.67 -15.44
CA TYR A 283 10.00 -2.77 -16.03
C TYR A 283 11.06 -3.31 -15.06
N CYS A 284 11.25 -4.62 -15.04
CA CYS A 284 12.32 -5.28 -14.30
C CYS A 284 13.00 -6.33 -15.20
N GLY A 285 14.32 -6.25 -15.33
CA GLY A 285 15.12 -7.23 -16.07
C GLY A 285 15.56 -8.40 -15.20
N LEU A 286 15.27 -9.61 -15.62
CA LEU A 286 15.67 -10.85 -14.96
C LEU A 286 16.69 -11.61 -15.81
N ARG A 287 17.97 -11.56 -15.40
CA ARG A 287 19.07 -12.25 -16.09
C ARG A 287 18.90 -13.77 -16.07
N GLY A 288 18.96 -14.41 -17.24
CA GLY A 288 18.92 -15.88 -17.38
C GLY A 288 17.60 -16.53 -16.95
N VAL A 289 16.54 -15.73 -16.75
CA VAL A 289 15.20 -16.26 -16.47
C VAL A 289 14.43 -16.35 -17.78
N ARG A 290 13.87 -17.53 -18.05
CA ARG A 290 12.87 -17.77 -19.08
C ARG A 290 11.86 -18.74 -18.49
N LEU A 291 10.58 -18.48 -18.69
CA LEU A 291 9.47 -19.32 -18.23
C LEU A 291 9.01 -20.17 -19.42
N GLU A 292 9.10 -21.49 -19.32
CA GLU A 292 8.78 -22.39 -20.45
C GLU A 292 7.27 -22.52 -20.64
N ASN A 293 6.52 -22.55 -19.54
CA ASN A 293 5.07 -22.63 -19.57
C ASN A 293 4.48 -21.71 -18.51
N ILE A 294 4.15 -20.47 -18.87
CA ILE A 294 3.59 -19.51 -17.92
C ILE A 294 2.28 -20.00 -17.28
N GLU A 295 1.44 -20.74 -17.99
CA GLU A 295 0.16 -21.18 -17.42
C GLU A 295 0.34 -22.23 -16.31
N LYS A 296 1.37 -23.09 -16.45
CA LYS A 296 1.74 -24.09 -15.46
C LYS A 296 2.68 -23.56 -14.40
N GLU A 297 3.57 -22.66 -14.79
CA GLU A 297 4.54 -22.04 -13.92
C GLU A 297 3.82 -20.87 -13.22
N ILE A 298 3.55 -19.76 -13.87
CA ILE A 298 3.21 -18.51 -13.19
C ILE A 298 1.95 -17.87 -13.79
N LYS A 299 0.76 -18.35 -13.41
CA LYS A 299 -0.50 -17.68 -13.78
C LYS A 299 -0.86 -16.54 -12.83
N SER A 300 -0.71 -16.77 -11.53
CA SER A 300 -0.98 -15.82 -10.47
C SER A 300 -0.07 -16.07 -9.28
N GLY A 301 0.24 -15.04 -8.50
CA GLY A 301 1.20 -15.19 -7.42
C GLY A 301 1.35 -13.99 -6.50
N PHE A 302 2.40 -14.11 -5.69
CA PHE A 302 2.85 -13.13 -4.71
C PHE A 302 4.34 -12.84 -4.94
N PHE A 303 4.85 -11.74 -4.40
CA PHE A 303 6.28 -11.49 -4.37
C PHE A 303 6.87 -12.14 -3.12
N ILE A 304 7.81 -13.08 -3.29
CA ILE A 304 8.54 -13.68 -2.15
C ILE A 304 9.66 -12.75 -1.67
N SER A 305 10.29 -12.00 -2.57
CA SER A 305 11.31 -11.00 -2.27
C SER A 305 10.83 -9.63 -2.69
N HIS A 306 11.53 -8.59 -2.22
CA HIS A 306 11.35 -7.24 -2.77
C HIS A 306 11.79 -7.21 -4.24
N VAL A 307 11.18 -6.34 -5.04
CA VAL A 307 11.43 -6.25 -6.50
C VAL A 307 11.70 -4.81 -6.91
N SER A 308 12.90 -4.57 -7.43
CA SER A 308 13.30 -3.28 -8.01
C SER A 308 12.83 -3.17 -9.45
N THR A 309 12.25 -2.03 -9.82
CA THR A 309 11.71 -1.73 -11.15
C THR A 309 12.12 -0.34 -11.60
N SER A 310 12.03 -0.07 -12.89
CA SER A 310 12.28 1.24 -13.48
C SER A 310 11.15 1.60 -14.45
N ASN A 311 10.85 2.89 -14.59
CA ASN A 311 9.99 3.39 -15.67
C ASN A 311 10.74 3.51 -17.01
N ASP A 312 12.06 3.25 -17.04
CA ASP A 312 12.87 3.18 -18.25
C ASP A 312 13.13 1.71 -18.62
N ILE A 313 12.56 1.29 -19.76
CA ILE A 313 12.76 -0.06 -20.28
C ILE A 313 14.23 -0.36 -20.61
N GLN A 314 15.06 0.65 -20.92
CA GLN A 314 16.49 0.46 -21.20
C GLN A 314 17.26 0.00 -19.95
N VAL A 315 16.86 0.48 -18.78
CA VAL A 315 17.40 0.03 -17.49
C VAL A 315 17.08 -1.46 -17.32
N ALA A 316 15.82 -1.86 -17.51
CA ALA A 316 15.43 -3.27 -17.44
C ALA A 316 16.15 -4.15 -18.48
N GLN A 317 16.36 -3.66 -19.71
CA GLN A 317 17.14 -4.37 -20.74
C GLN A 317 18.59 -4.59 -20.33
N THR A 318 19.19 -3.61 -19.63
CA THR A 318 20.56 -3.72 -19.09
C THR A 318 20.64 -4.83 -18.03
N PHE A 319 19.69 -4.89 -17.11
CA PHE A 319 19.64 -5.93 -16.06
C PHE A 319 19.26 -7.32 -16.61
N ARG A 320 18.49 -7.38 -17.70
CA ARG A 320 18.20 -8.64 -18.41
C ARG A 320 19.46 -9.27 -19.02
N SER A 321 20.51 -8.51 -19.32
CA SER A 321 21.70 -8.97 -20.08
C SER A 321 21.33 -9.28 -21.54
N ASP A 322 22.01 -10.25 -22.16
CA ASP A 322 21.84 -10.83 -23.49
C ASP A 322 20.65 -11.79 -23.59
N GLN A 323 20.39 -12.57 -22.53
CA GLN A 323 19.27 -13.51 -22.43
C GLN A 323 18.54 -13.38 -21.10
N GLY A 324 17.21 -13.45 -21.15
CA GLY A 324 16.40 -13.44 -19.93
C GLY A 324 14.96 -13.02 -20.16
N CYS A 325 14.36 -12.49 -19.09
CA CYS A 325 12.97 -12.07 -19.04
C CYS A 325 12.90 -10.58 -18.66
N ILE A 326 11.94 -9.86 -19.23
CA ILE A 326 11.54 -8.54 -18.76
C ILE A 326 10.15 -8.69 -18.16
N LEU A 327 10.02 -8.39 -16.87
CA LEU A 327 8.72 -8.21 -16.24
C LEU A 327 8.24 -6.80 -16.57
N HIS A 328 7.06 -6.69 -17.18
CA HIS A 328 6.37 -5.45 -17.48
C HIS A 328 5.20 -5.30 -16.51
N PHE A 329 5.19 -4.29 -15.67
CA PHE A 329 4.17 -4.04 -14.65
C PHE A 329 3.17 -3.03 -15.19
N HIS A 330 1.93 -3.47 -15.31
CA HIS A 330 0.81 -2.61 -15.68
C HIS A 330 0.57 -1.53 -14.59
N PRO A 331 0.02 -0.33 -14.92
CA PRO A 331 -0.24 0.70 -13.92
C PRO A 331 -1.17 0.25 -12.79
N SER A 332 -2.01 -0.76 -13.02
CA SER A 332 -2.84 -1.37 -11.98
C SER A 332 -2.02 -1.94 -10.82
N MET A 333 -0.80 -2.41 -11.06
CA MET A 333 0.14 -2.86 -10.01
C MET A 333 0.60 -1.72 -9.12
N ARG A 334 0.87 -0.55 -9.70
CA ARG A 334 1.27 0.66 -8.96
C ARG A 334 0.14 1.21 -8.12
N ARG A 335 -1.10 1.11 -8.60
CA ARG A 335 -2.31 1.64 -7.95
C ARG A 335 -2.99 0.66 -7.00
N ALA A 336 -2.62 -0.61 -7.01
CA ALA A 336 -3.20 -1.62 -6.14
C ALA A 336 -3.02 -1.26 -4.66
N ARG A 337 -4.07 -1.49 -3.86
CA ARG A 337 -4.09 -1.24 -2.41
C ARG A 337 -3.03 -2.02 -1.64
N ALA A 338 -2.90 -3.31 -1.94
CA ALA A 338 -2.12 -4.22 -1.10
C ALA A 338 -0.85 -4.75 -1.78
N ILE A 339 -0.52 -4.23 -2.96
CA ILE A 339 0.78 -4.42 -3.61
C ILE A 339 1.62 -3.19 -3.29
N LEU A 340 2.27 -3.23 -2.14
CA LEU A 340 3.04 -2.11 -1.61
C LEU A 340 4.25 -1.81 -2.50
N ASN A 341 4.44 -0.53 -2.81
CA ASN A 341 5.49 -0.06 -3.69
C ASN A 341 5.75 1.44 -3.46
N CYS A 342 6.95 1.91 -3.79
CA CYS A 342 7.32 3.32 -3.66
C CYS A 342 8.46 3.75 -4.59
N ASP A 343 8.50 5.03 -4.97
CA ASP A 343 9.69 5.66 -5.57
C ASP A 343 10.78 5.86 -4.50
N VAL A 344 11.90 5.17 -4.68
CA VAL A 344 13.08 5.26 -3.80
C VAL A 344 14.25 5.97 -4.46
N SER A 345 14.09 6.52 -5.67
CA SER A 345 15.20 7.08 -6.45
C SER A 345 15.79 8.38 -5.88
N TRP A 346 15.17 8.96 -4.84
CA TRP A 346 15.78 10.02 -4.03
C TRP A 346 16.71 9.49 -2.92
N ILE A 347 16.53 8.24 -2.50
CA ILE A 347 17.41 7.52 -1.56
C ILE A 347 18.47 6.72 -2.31
N SER A 348 18.08 6.07 -3.41
CA SER A 348 18.94 5.19 -4.20
C SER A 348 20.16 5.95 -4.71
N PRO A 349 21.37 5.37 -4.61
CA PRO A 349 22.56 6.00 -5.17
C PRO A 349 22.52 6.06 -6.71
N TYR A 350 21.70 5.23 -7.36
CA TYR A 350 21.58 5.13 -8.81
C TYR A 350 20.42 5.97 -9.35
N LYS A 351 20.50 7.30 -9.19
CA LYS A 351 19.42 8.24 -9.56
C LYS A 351 18.92 8.11 -11.00
N HIS A 352 19.77 7.67 -11.92
CA HIS A 352 19.43 7.49 -13.33
C HIS A 352 18.50 6.30 -13.59
N GLU A 353 18.48 5.31 -12.69
CA GLU A 353 17.63 4.14 -12.83
C GLU A 353 16.16 4.43 -12.53
N SER A 354 15.84 5.58 -11.92
CA SER A 354 14.46 5.94 -11.51
C SER A 354 13.77 4.80 -10.76
N GLU A 355 14.51 4.22 -9.81
CA GLU A 355 14.13 3.01 -9.10
C GLU A 355 12.81 3.16 -8.33
N ILE A 356 11.85 2.29 -8.67
CA ILE A 356 10.60 2.06 -7.95
C ILE A 356 10.65 0.67 -7.34
N LEU A 357 10.51 0.60 -6.03
CA LEU A 357 10.66 -0.62 -5.25
C LEU A 357 9.30 -1.17 -4.86
N PHE A 358 9.03 -2.42 -5.23
CA PHE A 358 7.90 -3.22 -4.74
C PHE A 358 8.32 -4.01 -3.51
N ALA A 359 7.50 -3.99 -2.47
CA ALA A 359 7.71 -4.85 -1.32
C ALA A 359 7.39 -6.31 -1.68
N ARG A 360 8.00 -7.25 -0.97
CA ARG A 360 7.43 -8.61 -0.91
C ARG A 360 5.98 -8.55 -0.43
N SER A 361 5.15 -9.48 -0.87
CA SER A 361 3.74 -9.47 -0.52
C SER A 361 3.57 -9.59 1.01
N PRO A 362 2.83 -8.66 1.64
CA PRO A 362 2.50 -8.80 3.06
C PRO A 362 1.59 -10.02 3.21
N ILE A 363 1.73 -10.77 4.29
CA ILE A 363 0.77 -11.81 4.66
C ILE A 363 0.15 -11.35 5.97
N HIS A 364 -0.67 -10.33 5.85
CA HIS A 364 -1.52 -9.98 6.98
C HIS A 364 -2.50 -11.13 7.21
N LEU A 365 -2.71 -11.44 8.49
CA LEU A 365 -3.59 -12.49 8.98
C LEU A 365 -5.08 -12.15 8.75
N SER A 366 -5.49 -11.67 7.57
CA SER A 366 -6.92 -11.51 7.34
C SER A 366 -7.60 -12.86 7.59
N LYS A 367 -8.71 -12.84 8.34
CA LYS A 367 -9.48 -14.05 8.64
C LYS A 367 -9.94 -14.76 7.35
N ASP A 368 -10.05 -14.01 6.26
CA ASP A 368 -10.38 -14.49 4.94
C ASP A 368 -9.17 -14.50 4.01
N GLU A 369 -8.68 -15.71 3.72
CA GLU A 369 -7.56 -15.95 2.80
C GLU A 369 -7.91 -15.57 1.34
N ASN A 370 -9.19 -15.63 0.95
CA ASN A 370 -9.62 -15.29 -0.40
C ASN A 370 -9.55 -13.79 -0.63
N VAL A 371 -10.04 -12.99 0.33
CA VAL A 371 -9.92 -11.52 0.27
C VAL A 371 -8.45 -11.09 0.19
N HIS A 372 -7.58 -11.75 0.96
CA HIS A 372 -6.14 -11.49 0.90
C HIS A 372 -5.53 -11.80 -0.47
N LYS A 373 -5.89 -12.96 -1.03
CA LYS A 373 -5.46 -13.37 -2.37
C LYS A 373 -5.87 -12.34 -3.39
N GLU A 374 -7.12 -11.92 -3.42
CA GLU A 374 -7.60 -10.93 -4.39
C GLU A 374 -6.86 -9.59 -4.27
N ALA A 375 -6.66 -9.10 -3.05
CA ALA A 375 -6.04 -7.79 -2.82
C ALA A 375 -4.53 -7.75 -3.11
N CYS A 376 -3.77 -8.80 -2.74
CA CYS A 376 -2.29 -8.77 -2.76
C CYS A 376 -1.66 -9.52 -3.93
N SER A 377 -2.45 -10.30 -4.68
CA SER A 377 -1.91 -11.09 -5.78
C SER A 377 -1.85 -10.33 -7.10
N TRP A 378 -0.95 -10.79 -7.94
CA TRP A 378 -0.85 -10.39 -9.34
C TRP A 378 -1.10 -11.59 -10.25
N ASN A 379 -1.49 -11.33 -11.47
CA ASN A 379 -1.51 -12.30 -12.57
C ASN A 379 -0.36 -12.02 -13.53
N ALA A 380 0.05 -13.04 -14.27
CA ALA A 380 1.07 -12.92 -15.29
C ALA A 380 0.63 -13.54 -16.62
N LYS A 381 1.03 -12.91 -17.73
CA LYS A 381 0.86 -13.43 -19.08
C LYS A 381 2.04 -13.08 -19.96
N VAL A 382 2.35 -13.93 -20.95
CA VAL A 382 3.34 -13.61 -21.97
C VAL A 382 2.76 -12.50 -22.85
N GLU A 383 3.44 -11.36 -22.90
CA GLU A 383 3.09 -10.23 -23.76
C GLU A 383 3.77 -10.34 -25.12
N SER A 384 5.05 -10.70 -25.12
CA SER A 384 5.82 -10.98 -26.32
C SER A 384 6.98 -11.94 -26.01
N GLU A 385 7.43 -12.69 -27.00
CA GLU A 385 8.55 -13.61 -26.85
C GLU A 385 9.33 -13.72 -28.16
N ASP A 386 10.65 -13.64 -28.06
CA ASP A 386 11.59 -13.92 -29.13
C ASP A 386 12.70 -14.88 -28.65
N ASN A 387 13.68 -15.15 -29.52
CA ASN A 387 14.77 -16.09 -29.23
C ASN A 387 15.66 -15.66 -28.04
N TYR A 388 15.64 -14.40 -27.63
CA TYR A 388 16.54 -13.81 -26.64
C TYR A 388 15.80 -13.33 -25.39
N THR A 389 14.56 -12.85 -25.54
CA THR A 389 13.79 -12.21 -24.48
C THR A 389 12.39 -12.79 -24.42
N GLN A 390 11.89 -12.91 -23.19
CA GLN A 390 10.48 -13.08 -22.92
C GLN A 390 9.98 -11.86 -22.15
N MET A 391 8.92 -11.21 -22.60
CA MET A 391 8.28 -10.12 -21.88
C MET A 391 7.01 -10.63 -21.22
N ILE A 392 6.94 -10.50 -19.90
CA ILE A 392 5.83 -10.98 -19.08
C ILE A 392 5.08 -9.79 -18.50
N LEU A 393 3.82 -9.61 -18.89
CA LEU A 393 2.97 -8.59 -18.29
C LEU A 393 2.46 -9.08 -16.93
N LEU A 394 2.69 -8.27 -15.91
CA LEU A 394 2.12 -8.41 -14.58
C LEU A 394 0.97 -7.40 -14.39
N THR A 395 -0.17 -7.91 -13.96
CA THR A 395 -1.39 -7.14 -13.68
C THR A 395 -1.88 -7.44 -12.28
N TRP A 396 -2.49 -6.46 -11.62
CA TRP A 396 -3.17 -6.72 -10.35
C TRP A 396 -4.35 -7.66 -10.57
N THR A 397 -4.52 -8.67 -9.71
CA THR A 397 -5.60 -9.67 -9.87
C THR A 397 -6.98 -9.04 -9.92
N GLU A 398 -7.21 -7.98 -9.14
CA GLU A 398 -8.49 -7.28 -9.15
C GLU A 398 -8.76 -6.55 -10.48
N TYR A 399 -7.72 -6.03 -11.14
CA TYR A 399 -7.85 -5.46 -12.48
C TYR A 399 -8.35 -6.51 -13.49
N ASP A 400 -7.77 -7.72 -13.48
CA ASP A 400 -8.16 -8.77 -14.43
C ASP A 400 -9.55 -9.35 -14.14
N LYS A 401 -9.97 -9.36 -12.87
CA LYS A 401 -11.31 -9.76 -12.45
C LYS A 401 -12.38 -8.93 -13.15
N TYR A 402 -12.17 -7.62 -13.28
CA TYR A 402 -13.19 -6.68 -13.74
C TYR A 402 -13.00 -6.16 -15.17
N ILE A 403 -11.81 -6.27 -15.78
CA ILE A 403 -11.50 -5.63 -17.08
C ILE A 403 -12.53 -5.95 -18.17
N THR A 404 -12.95 -7.21 -18.33
CA THR A 404 -13.90 -7.61 -19.38
C THR A 404 -15.27 -6.96 -19.20
N GLN A 405 -15.79 -6.93 -17.97
CA GLN A 405 -17.07 -6.29 -17.66
C GLN A 405 -16.98 -4.77 -17.82
N VAL A 406 -15.89 -4.17 -17.34
CA VAL A 406 -15.62 -2.73 -17.46
C VAL A 406 -15.59 -2.30 -18.92
N ILE A 407 -14.89 -3.04 -19.79
CA ILE A 407 -14.84 -2.75 -21.23
C ILE A 407 -16.23 -2.92 -21.87
N SER A 408 -16.94 -4.00 -21.54
CA SER A 408 -18.31 -4.25 -22.03
C SER A 408 -19.25 -3.08 -21.72
N PHE A 409 -19.31 -2.63 -20.46
CA PHE A 409 -20.10 -1.46 -20.08
C PHE A 409 -19.61 -0.18 -20.74
N SER A 410 -18.29 0.04 -20.81
CA SER A 410 -17.75 1.26 -21.43
C SER A 410 -18.12 1.37 -22.91
N SER A 411 -18.31 0.25 -23.60
CA SER A 411 -18.77 0.24 -25.00
C SER A 411 -20.24 0.67 -25.16
N MET A 412 -21.06 0.48 -24.12
CA MET A 412 -22.47 0.90 -24.10
C MET A 412 -22.61 2.39 -23.75
N PHE A 413 -21.62 2.95 -23.03
CA PHE A 413 -21.67 4.29 -22.48
C PHE A 413 -20.50 5.13 -22.99
N ASN A 414 -20.77 6.02 -23.95
CA ASN A 414 -19.74 6.92 -24.47
C ASN A 414 -19.17 7.81 -23.35
N SER A 415 -17.84 7.90 -23.26
CA SER A 415 -17.11 8.87 -22.43
C SER A 415 -17.27 8.73 -20.91
N ILE A 416 -17.62 7.54 -20.41
CA ILE A 416 -17.57 7.22 -18.98
C ILE A 416 -16.14 6.81 -18.57
N ASP A 417 -15.70 7.24 -17.39
CA ASP A 417 -14.44 6.78 -16.79
C ASP A 417 -14.59 5.31 -16.37
N LEU A 418 -13.65 4.48 -16.82
CA LEU A 418 -13.63 3.03 -16.52
C LEU A 418 -13.69 2.74 -15.01
N ASN A 419 -13.12 3.63 -14.20
CA ASN A 419 -13.09 3.48 -12.75
C ASN A 419 -14.46 3.69 -12.11
N ILE A 420 -15.39 4.45 -12.71
CA ILE A 420 -16.78 4.57 -12.21
C ILE A 420 -17.47 3.20 -12.34
N ILE A 421 -17.28 2.54 -13.48
CA ILE A 421 -17.86 1.21 -13.73
C ILE A 421 -17.29 0.20 -12.74
N TYR A 422 -15.97 0.24 -12.51
CA TYR A 422 -15.30 -0.58 -11.50
C TYR A 422 -15.88 -0.37 -10.09
N VAL A 423 -16.02 0.88 -9.64
CA VAL A 423 -16.63 1.18 -8.33
C VAL A 423 -18.04 0.57 -8.22
N LEU A 424 -18.86 0.73 -9.27
CA LEU A 424 -20.20 0.15 -9.31
C LEU A 424 -20.19 -1.39 -9.28
N LEU A 425 -19.23 -2.03 -9.94
CA LEU A 425 -19.06 -3.49 -9.92
C LEU A 425 -18.66 -3.99 -8.52
N CYS A 426 -17.78 -3.27 -7.82
CA CYS A 426 -17.41 -3.59 -6.44
C CYS A 426 -18.62 -3.51 -5.50
N GLU A 427 -19.48 -2.51 -5.67
CA GLU A 427 -20.54 -2.18 -4.72
C GLU A 427 -21.87 -2.89 -5.01
N SER A 428 -22.17 -3.19 -6.28
CA SER A 428 -23.47 -3.71 -6.70
C SER A 428 -23.54 -5.25 -6.78
N GLY A 429 -22.47 -5.97 -6.43
CA GLY A 429 -22.45 -7.44 -6.39
C GLY A 429 -22.87 -8.10 -7.71
N ASP A 430 -22.22 -7.75 -8.82
CA ASP A 430 -22.50 -8.23 -10.20
C ASP A 430 -23.92 -7.93 -10.75
N SER A 431 -24.73 -7.09 -10.08
CA SER A 431 -26.06 -6.71 -10.57
C SER A 431 -25.98 -5.76 -11.78
N MET A 432 -25.98 -6.34 -12.98
CA MET A 432 -25.91 -5.60 -14.26
C MET A 432 -26.99 -4.51 -14.40
N ALA A 433 -28.21 -4.79 -13.94
CA ALA A 433 -29.33 -3.85 -14.01
C ALA A 433 -29.08 -2.61 -13.14
N SER A 434 -28.59 -2.80 -11.92
CA SER A 434 -28.27 -1.71 -10.99
C SER A 434 -27.17 -0.83 -11.56
N ILE A 435 -26.09 -1.43 -12.06
CA ILE A 435 -24.97 -0.71 -12.68
C ILE A 435 -25.46 0.13 -13.87
N TYR A 436 -26.27 -0.46 -14.77
CA TYR A 436 -26.84 0.26 -15.91
C TYR A 436 -27.68 1.47 -15.49
N ILE A 437 -28.53 1.31 -14.48
CA ILE A 437 -29.37 2.39 -13.94
C ILE A 437 -28.50 3.52 -13.38
N PHE A 438 -27.48 3.20 -12.58
CA PHE A 438 -26.57 4.20 -12.01
C PHE A 438 -25.78 4.94 -13.09
N LEU A 439 -25.25 4.23 -14.10
CA LEU A 439 -24.51 4.85 -15.20
C LEU A 439 -25.39 5.77 -16.05
N LEU A 440 -26.62 5.35 -16.35
CA LEU A 440 -27.59 6.18 -17.08
C LEU A 440 -27.97 7.43 -16.28
N GLY A 441 -28.28 7.28 -14.99
CA GLY A 441 -28.59 8.40 -14.10
C GLY A 441 -27.43 9.39 -14.00
N PHE A 442 -26.21 8.87 -13.86
CA PHE A 442 -24.99 9.68 -13.81
C PHE A 442 -24.79 10.48 -15.11
N GLN A 443 -24.96 9.85 -16.28
CA GLN A 443 -24.85 10.55 -17.56
C GLN A 443 -25.86 11.69 -17.71
N LEU A 444 -27.13 11.44 -17.34
CA LEU A 444 -28.19 12.44 -17.43
C LEU A 444 -27.95 13.67 -16.54
N CYS A 445 -27.26 13.48 -15.41
CA CYS A 445 -27.00 14.55 -14.45
C CYS A 445 -25.58 15.11 -14.50
N ARG A 446 -24.73 14.62 -15.43
CA ARG A 446 -23.29 14.93 -15.45
C ARG A 446 -23.04 16.43 -15.52
N ASP A 447 -23.68 17.11 -16.47
CA ASP A 447 -23.45 18.54 -16.72
C ASP A 447 -23.85 19.41 -15.53
N GLU A 448 -24.96 19.08 -14.86
CA GLU A 448 -25.40 19.77 -13.64
C GLU A 448 -24.41 19.57 -12.48
N ASN A 449 -23.78 18.39 -12.40
CA ASN A 449 -22.81 18.08 -11.35
C ASN A 449 -21.45 18.74 -11.56
N ILE A 450 -21.09 19.11 -12.81
CA ILE A 450 -19.83 19.80 -13.12
C ILE A 450 -19.73 21.12 -12.34
N GLN A 451 -20.82 21.88 -12.23
CA GLN A 451 -20.80 23.13 -11.48
C GLN A 451 -20.47 22.89 -9.99
N LYS A 452 -21.18 21.95 -9.35
CA LYS A 452 -20.95 21.58 -7.94
C LYS A 452 -19.54 21.02 -7.71
N TYR A 453 -19.05 20.25 -8.68
CA TYR A 453 -17.68 19.76 -8.63
C TYR A 453 -16.68 20.91 -8.68
N ASN A 454 -16.86 21.88 -9.58
CA ASN A 454 -15.96 23.03 -9.65
C ASN A 454 -15.96 23.85 -8.35
N GLU A 455 -17.10 23.97 -7.66
CA GLU A 455 -17.22 24.61 -6.34
C GLU A 455 -16.44 23.85 -5.25
N ARG A 456 -16.36 22.51 -5.33
CA ARG A 456 -15.68 21.64 -4.34
C ARG A 456 -14.34 21.06 -4.82
N LYS A 457 -13.87 21.43 -6.01
CA LYS A 457 -12.71 20.80 -6.65
C LYS A 457 -11.46 20.84 -5.77
N LYS A 458 -11.24 21.98 -5.13
CA LYS A 458 -10.13 22.16 -4.19
C LYS A 458 -10.23 21.18 -3.01
N GLU A 459 -11.42 20.95 -2.47
CA GLU A 459 -11.65 20.02 -1.36
C GLU A 459 -11.27 18.59 -1.79
N PHE A 460 -11.70 18.14 -2.97
CA PHE A 460 -11.28 16.85 -3.52
C PHE A 460 -9.76 16.76 -3.71
N THR A 461 -9.13 17.81 -4.24
CA THR A 461 -7.67 17.84 -4.42
C THR A 461 -6.92 17.81 -3.08
N ASP A 462 -7.37 18.58 -2.09
CA ASP A 462 -6.76 18.61 -0.75
C ASP A 462 -6.82 17.22 -0.07
N HIS A 463 -7.82 16.40 -0.42
CA HIS A 463 -7.98 15.01 0.00
C HIS A 463 -7.50 13.96 -1.03
N ARG A 464 -6.64 14.35 -1.99
CA ARG A 464 -6.03 13.44 -3.00
C ARG A 464 -7.02 12.69 -3.90
N CYS A 465 -8.25 13.16 -4.01
CA CYS A 465 -9.24 12.59 -4.94
C CYS A 465 -8.96 13.13 -6.36
N CYS A 466 -7.96 12.57 -7.03
CA CYS A 466 -7.45 13.08 -8.31
C CYS A 466 -8.18 12.53 -9.55
N ASN A 467 -9.21 11.70 -9.39
CA ASN A 467 -10.04 11.23 -10.51
C ASN A 467 -11.33 12.06 -10.62
N GLU A 468 -11.41 12.90 -11.65
CA GLU A 468 -12.56 13.77 -11.90
C GLU A 468 -13.87 12.99 -12.11
N GLY A 469 -13.82 11.87 -12.83
CA GLY A 469 -15.00 11.03 -13.09
C GLY A 469 -15.60 10.48 -11.79
N ILE A 470 -14.75 9.94 -10.91
CA ILE A 470 -15.14 9.43 -9.60
C ILE A 470 -15.73 10.54 -8.73
N ASN A 471 -15.10 11.73 -8.70
CA ASN A 471 -15.59 12.86 -7.92
C ASN A 471 -16.99 13.31 -8.38
N LEU A 472 -17.18 13.45 -9.69
CA LEU A 472 -18.48 13.78 -10.28
C LEU A 472 -19.54 12.71 -9.95
N PHE A 473 -19.14 11.44 -9.99
CA PHE A 473 -20.02 10.33 -9.67
C PHE A 473 -20.50 10.36 -8.21
N PHE A 474 -19.61 10.62 -7.25
CA PHE A 474 -20.03 10.70 -5.84
C PHE A 474 -20.88 11.95 -5.53
N ILE A 475 -20.67 13.07 -6.24
CA ILE A 475 -21.60 14.21 -6.21
C ILE A 475 -22.99 13.79 -6.71
N HIS A 476 -23.06 12.99 -7.76
CA HIS A 476 -24.32 12.48 -8.31
C HIS A 476 -25.07 11.58 -7.31
N CYS A 477 -24.39 10.57 -6.76
CA CYS A 477 -25.02 9.56 -5.89
C CYS A 477 -25.73 10.20 -4.69
N ASN A 478 -25.11 11.21 -4.07
CA ASN A 478 -25.72 11.92 -2.95
C ASN A 478 -27.03 12.60 -3.35
N ARG A 479 -27.08 13.24 -4.53
CA ARG A 479 -28.31 13.86 -5.04
C ARG A 479 -29.38 12.84 -5.40
N ALA A 480 -29.03 11.75 -6.09
CA ALA A 480 -29.99 10.73 -6.51
C ALA A 480 -30.71 10.13 -5.29
N VAL A 481 -29.99 9.91 -4.20
CA VAL A 481 -30.55 9.48 -2.91
C VAL A 481 -31.49 10.55 -2.33
N GLN A 482 -31.08 11.82 -2.26
CA GLN A 482 -31.88 12.90 -1.67
C GLN A 482 -33.16 13.20 -2.48
N ASP A 483 -33.06 13.26 -3.80
CA ASP A 483 -34.20 13.46 -4.70
C ASP A 483 -35.17 12.27 -4.62
N TYR A 484 -34.67 11.05 -4.42
CA TYR A 484 -35.50 9.86 -4.18
C TYR A 484 -36.21 9.89 -2.82
N ILE A 485 -35.51 10.20 -1.72
CA ILE A 485 -36.14 10.36 -0.39
C ILE A 485 -37.29 11.37 -0.46
N THR A 486 -37.08 12.46 -1.21
CA THR A 486 -38.06 13.53 -1.37
C THR A 486 -39.23 13.13 -2.26
N LYS A 487 -39.01 12.41 -3.36
CA LYS A 487 -40.07 12.03 -4.34
C LYS A 487 -40.81 10.73 -3.98
N SER A 488 -40.15 9.76 -3.37
CA SER A 488 -40.77 8.50 -2.92
C SER A 488 -41.78 8.73 -1.79
N ALA A 489 -41.64 9.82 -1.03
CA ALA A 489 -42.64 10.30 -0.09
C ALA A 489 -43.91 10.85 -0.77
N ILE A 490 -43.94 11.01 -2.10
CA ILE A 490 -44.95 11.77 -2.84
C ILE A 490 -45.65 10.96 -3.95
N SER A 491 -45.14 9.78 -4.38
CA SER A 491 -45.66 9.07 -5.58
C SER A 491 -45.79 7.54 -5.44
N ASP A 492 -46.94 7.02 -5.92
CA ASP A 492 -47.33 5.59 -6.00
C ASP A 492 -47.62 5.16 -7.45
N THR A 493 -46.64 5.27 -8.35
CA THR A 493 -46.80 4.78 -9.74
C THR A 493 -46.08 3.46 -9.99
N ALA A 494 -46.50 2.70 -11.01
CA ALA A 494 -45.93 1.39 -11.36
C ALA A 494 -44.44 1.46 -11.77
N GLN A 495 -43.98 2.60 -12.30
CA GLN A 495 -42.57 2.83 -12.63
C GLN A 495 -41.73 3.07 -11.36
N ASP A 496 -42.34 3.63 -10.31
CA ASP A 496 -41.74 3.67 -8.98
C ASP A 496 -41.56 2.26 -8.41
N TYR A 497 -42.36 1.25 -8.78
CA TYR A 497 -42.20 -0.11 -8.25
C TYR A 497 -40.95 -0.82 -8.80
N ILE A 498 -40.62 -0.64 -10.08
CA ILE A 498 -39.41 -1.21 -10.68
C ILE A 498 -38.16 -0.55 -10.10
N ILE A 499 -38.20 0.78 -9.93
CA ILE A 499 -37.11 1.55 -9.30
C ILE A 499 -37.03 1.23 -7.79
N LYS A 500 -38.15 1.15 -7.06
CA LYS A 500 -38.21 0.72 -5.65
C LYS A 500 -37.72 -0.72 -5.48
N SER A 501 -37.95 -1.63 -6.43
CA SER A 501 -37.41 -3.00 -6.40
C SER A 501 -35.91 -3.02 -6.61
N ALA A 502 -35.40 -2.35 -7.65
CA ALA A 502 -33.96 -2.24 -7.89
C ALA A 502 -33.22 -1.48 -6.75
N ILE A 503 -33.91 -0.54 -6.10
CA ILE A 503 -33.38 0.21 -4.95
C ILE A 503 -33.51 -0.56 -3.64
N SER A 504 -34.58 -1.33 -3.42
CA SER A 504 -34.72 -2.25 -2.27
C SER A 504 -33.63 -3.31 -2.29
N ASP A 505 -33.30 -3.83 -3.47
CA ASP A 505 -32.20 -4.78 -3.65
C ASP A 505 -30.83 -4.11 -3.41
N THR A 506 -30.71 -2.78 -3.58
CA THR A 506 -29.51 -1.99 -3.27
C THR A 506 -29.54 -1.29 -1.91
N ALA A 507 -30.63 -1.36 -1.14
CA ALA A 507 -30.70 -0.86 0.24
C ALA A 507 -29.79 -1.68 1.19
N HIS A 508 -29.36 -2.86 0.74
CA HIS A 508 -28.28 -3.63 1.35
C HIS A 508 -26.87 -3.24 0.84
N CYS A 509 -26.78 -2.57 -0.32
CA CYS A 509 -25.57 -1.95 -0.88
C CYS A 509 -25.52 -0.46 -0.49
N ASN A 510 -25.58 -0.17 0.81
CA ASN A 510 -25.74 1.18 1.36
C ASN A 510 -24.43 1.85 1.90
N PRO A 511 -23.27 1.85 1.19
CA PRO A 511 -22.14 2.69 1.56
C PRO A 511 -22.23 4.13 1.02
N PHE A 512 -23.18 4.42 0.12
CA PHE A 512 -23.31 5.72 -0.55
C PHE A 512 -24.15 6.77 0.19
N ILE A 513 -24.91 6.37 1.22
CA ILE A 513 -25.65 7.31 2.08
C ILE A 513 -24.70 7.77 3.19
N GLN A 514 -23.79 8.67 2.84
CA GLN A 514 -22.98 9.40 3.80
C GLN A 514 -23.22 10.89 3.62
N ASP A 515 -23.28 11.61 4.74
CA ASP A 515 -23.35 13.08 4.77
C ASP A 515 -22.13 13.72 4.09
N ASP A 516 -21.07 12.94 3.86
CA ASP A 516 -19.82 13.37 3.26
C ASP A 516 -19.48 12.55 2.00
N ILE A 517 -19.71 13.15 0.84
CA ILE A 517 -19.41 12.56 -0.48
C ILE A 517 -17.92 12.35 -0.74
N ILE A 518 -17.06 13.00 0.03
CA ILE A 518 -15.62 12.94 -0.20
C ILE A 518 -15.05 11.64 0.39
N LYS A 519 -15.57 11.16 1.52
CA LYS A 519 -15.07 9.94 2.15
C LYS A 519 -15.10 8.71 1.22
N PRO A 520 -16.21 8.42 0.51
CA PRO A 520 -16.21 7.34 -0.48
C PRO A 520 -15.21 7.58 -1.63
N ALA A 521 -15.09 8.82 -2.11
CA ALA A 521 -14.12 9.17 -3.17
C ALA A 521 -12.66 8.96 -2.71
N ILE A 522 -12.34 9.32 -1.47
CA ILE A 522 -11.02 9.07 -0.86
C ILE A 522 -10.78 7.56 -0.75
N SER A 523 -11.78 6.82 -0.22
CA SER A 523 -11.66 5.37 -0.05
C SER A 523 -11.28 4.67 -1.35
N TYR A 524 -11.91 5.03 -2.46
CA TYR A 524 -11.56 4.43 -3.75
C TYR A 524 -10.27 4.97 -4.36
N THR A 525 -10.05 6.28 -4.30
CA THR A 525 -8.90 6.89 -4.98
C THR A 525 -7.58 6.57 -4.28
N VAL A 526 -7.57 6.62 -2.94
CA VAL A 526 -6.35 6.52 -2.13
C VAL A 526 -6.19 5.13 -1.51
N HIS A 527 -7.26 4.54 -0.96
CA HIS A 527 -7.16 3.27 -0.24
C HIS A 527 -7.30 2.05 -1.14
N ASN A 528 -8.42 1.90 -1.85
CA ASN A 528 -8.69 0.71 -2.67
C ASN A 528 -7.87 0.71 -3.96
N GLY A 529 -7.56 1.90 -4.48
CA GLY A 529 -6.88 2.06 -5.75
C GLY A 529 -7.87 2.04 -6.92
N LEU A 530 -7.51 2.76 -7.98
CA LEU A 530 -8.30 2.84 -9.22
C LEU A 530 -7.52 2.14 -10.34
N PRO A 531 -7.81 0.85 -10.62
CA PRO A 531 -6.92 0.01 -11.42
C PRO A 531 -6.85 0.40 -12.90
N PHE A 532 -7.86 1.11 -13.42
CA PHE A 532 -7.99 1.38 -14.85
C PHE A 532 -7.39 2.72 -15.24
N VAL A 533 -6.75 2.73 -16.41
CA VAL A 533 -6.13 3.90 -17.02
C VAL A 533 -6.67 4.13 -18.43
N GLU A 534 -6.51 5.34 -18.96
CA GLU A 534 -7.12 5.71 -20.25
C GLU A 534 -6.69 4.81 -21.42
N LYS A 535 -5.46 4.28 -21.38
CA LYS A 535 -4.97 3.35 -22.42
C LYS A 535 -5.71 2.01 -22.45
N ASP A 536 -6.41 1.63 -21.39
CA ASP A 536 -7.16 0.38 -21.34
C ASP A 536 -8.37 0.38 -22.27
N LYS A 537 -8.89 1.56 -22.65
CA LYS A 537 -9.98 1.68 -23.64
C LYS A 537 -9.58 1.27 -25.06
N LYS A 538 -8.27 1.11 -25.33
CA LYS A 538 -7.74 0.77 -26.66
C LYS A 538 -7.56 -0.74 -26.89
N LYS A 539 -7.79 -1.55 -25.86
CA LYS A 539 -7.78 -3.02 -25.93
C LYS A 539 -9.14 -3.51 -26.39
#